data_AF-A0A9N8YWF0-F1
#
_entry.id   AF-A0A9N8YWF0-F1
#
_cell.length_a   1.000
_cell.length_b   1.000
_cell.length_c   1.000
_cell.angle_alpha   90.00
_cell.angle_beta   90.00
_cell.angle_gamma   90.00
#
_symmetry.space_group_name_H-M   'P 1'
#
loop_
_entity.id
_entity.type
_entity.pdbx_description
1 polymer ?
#
loop_
_entity_poly.entity_id
_entity_poly.type
_entity_poly.pdbx_seq_one_letter_code
_entity_poly.pdbx_strand_id
1 'polypeptide(L)' 'MCPGLTSEGARMDEELPSGTIVGVFAEGKEHALAIGLTKMSTGDIVI' A
#
# COMPACT_ATOMS: atom_id res chain seq x y z
N MET A 1 7.14 -4.79 -0.92
CA MET A 1 8.26 -4.45 -0.01
C MET A 1 8.15 -2.97 0.33
N CYS A 2 8.47 -2.56 1.56
CA CYS A 2 8.24 -1.18 2.04
C CYS A 2 8.86 -0.07 1.16
N PRO A 3 10.10 -0.19 0.62
CA PRO A 3 10.68 0.88 -0.20
C PRO A 3 9.88 1.24 -1.46
N GLY A 4 9.16 0.29 -2.05
CA GLY A 4 8.29 0.57 -3.19
C GLY A 4 6.99 1.27 -2.81
N LEU A 5 6.66 1.32 -1.52
CA LEU A 5 5.49 2.01 -0.98
C LEU A 5 5.85 3.38 -0.39
N THR A 6 7.15 3.70 -0.25
CA THR A 6 7.66 5.00 0.23
C THR A 6 8.50 5.75 -0.80
N SER A 7 8.61 5.22 -2.03
CA SER A 7 9.22 5.93 -3.16
C SER A 7 8.37 7.13 -3.62
N GLU A 8 8.96 8.08 -4.33
CA GLU A 8 8.32 9.33 -4.80
C GLU A 8 6.95 9.14 -5.49
N GLY A 9 6.77 8.06 -6.26
CA GLY A 9 5.51 7.76 -6.96
C GLY A 9 4.50 6.93 -6.16
N ALA A 10 4.83 6.52 -4.93
CA ALA A 10 3.94 5.73 -4.10
C ALA A 10 2.96 6.62 -3.33
N ARG A 11 1.75 6.11 -3.10
CA ARG A 11 0.72 6.78 -2.30
C ARG A 11 0.12 5.81 -1.30
N MET A 12 0.06 6.23 -0.05
CA MET A 12 -0.61 5.55 1.05
C MET A 12 -1.30 6.60 1.90
N ASP A 13 -2.48 7.03 1.44
CA ASP A 13 -3.23 8.14 2.04
C ASP A 13 -4.06 7.71 3.26
N GLU A 14 -4.23 6.39 3.46
CA GLU A 14 -5.04 5.82 4.54
C GLU A 14 -4.19 5.14 5.61
N GLU A 15 -4.54 5.38 6.88
CA GLU A 15 -3.97 4.67 8.02
C GLU A 15 -4.72 3.35 8.24
N LEU A 16 -4.05 2.22 7.98
CA LEU A 16 -4.63 0.90 8.03
C LEU A 16 -3.83 0.00 9.00
N PRO A 17 -4.51 -0.82 9.84
CA PRO A 17 -3.84 -1.78 10.69
C PRO A 17 -3.28 -2.97 9.90
N SER A 18 -2.37 -3.72 10.53
CA SER A 18 -1.91 -5.02 10.02
C SER A 18 -3.08 -6.02 9.94
N GLY A 19 -3.07 -6.89 8.93
CA GLY A 19 -4.14 -7.86 8.69
C GLY A 19 -5.31 -7.32 7.86
N THR A 20 -5.20 -6.12 7.31
CA THR A 20 -6.23 -5.51 6.44
C THR A 20 -6.10 -6.05 5.02
N ILE A 21 -7.23 -6.42 4.40
CA ILE A 21 -7.29 -6.75 2.97
C ILE A 21 -7.30 -5.45 2.16
N VAL A 22 -6.40 -5.36 1.18
CA VAL A 22 -6.19 -4.14 0.38
C VAL A 22 -6.14 -4.44 -1.11
N GLY A 23 -6.51 -3.47 -1.94
CA GLY A 23 -6.21 -3.47 -3.36
C GLY A 23 -4.82 -2.87 -3.62
N VAL A 24 -4.07 -3.44 -4.56
CA VAL A 24 -2.78 -2.89 -5.02
C VAL A 24 -2.97 -2.26 -6.40
N PHE A 25 -2.73 -0.96 -6.47
CA PHE A 25 -2.89 -0.16 -7.68
C PHE A 25 -1.53 0.32 -8.19
N ALA A 26 -1.47 0.65 -9.49
CA ALA A 26 -0.34 1.32 -10.10
C ALA A 26 -0.82 2.61 -10.77
N GLU A 27 0.05 3.61 -10.84
CA GLU A 27 -0.24 4.88 -11.51
C GLU A 27 -0.69 4.65 -12.96
N GLY A 28 -1.73 5.35 -13.38
CA GLY A 28 -2.32 5.22 -14.73
C GLY A 28 -3.16 3.96 -14.94
N LYS A 29 -3.44 3.15 -13.90
CA LYS A 29 -4.33 1.99 -13.97
C LYS A 29 -5.61 2.27 -13.19
N GLU A 30 -6.75 2.06 -13.84
CA GLU A 30 -8.08 2.20 -13.22
C GLU A 30 -8.40 1.02 -12.28
N HIS A 31 -7.96 -0.19 -12.65
CA HIS A 31 -8.28 -1.42 -11.93
C HIS A 31 -7.12 -1.86 -11.04
N ALA A 32 -7.45 -2.51 -9.92
CA ALA A 32 -6.48 -3.15 -9.05
C ALA A 32 -5.70 -4.23 -9.81
N LEU A 33 -4.38 -4.26 -9.63
CA LEU A 33 -3.50 -5.27 -10.21
C LEU A 33 -3.36 -6.51 -9.33
N ALA A 34 -3.60 -6.36 -8.02
CA ALA A 34 -3.59 -7.45 -7.06
C ALA A 34 -4.48 -7.14 -5.85
N ILE A 35 -4.79 -8.19 -5.09
CA ILE A 35 -5.34 -8.11 -3.74
C ILE A 35 -4.26 -8.54 -2.76
N GLY A 36 -4.06 -7.77 -1.70
CA GLY A 36 -3.04 -8.00 -0.68
C GLY A 36 -3.62 -8.10 0.73
N LEU A 37 -2.80 -8.60 1.65
CA LEU A 37 -3.03 -8.56 3.09
C LEU A 37 -1.87 -7.78 3.72
N THR A 38 -2.17 -6.70 4.43
CA THR A 38 -1.12 -5.92 5.11
C THR A 38 -0.45 -6.78 6.18
N LYS A 39 0.90 -6.77 6.20
CA LYS A 39 1.70 -7.49 7.22
C LYS A 39 2.21 -6.57 8.33
N MET A 40 2.15 -5.27 8.11
CA MET A 40 2.49 -4.19 9.02
C MET A 40 1.39 -3.13 8.92
N SER A 41 1.26 -2.24 9.90
CA SER A 41 0.38 -1.07 9.74
C SER A 41 0.94 -0.14 8.66
N THR A 42 0.12 0.65 7.97
CA THR A 42 0.64 1.62 7.00
C THR A 42 1.48 2.71 7.68
N GLY A 43 1.16 3.06 8.93
CA GLY A 43 2.01 3.93 9.76
C GLY A 43 3.42 3.36 9.96
N ASP A 44 3.57 2.05 10.17
CA ASP A 44 4.87 1.40 10.31
C ASP A 44 5.66 1.31 8.98
N ILE A 45 5.00 1.49 7.84
CA ILE A 45 5.62 1.44 6.51
C ILE A 45 6.20 2.80 6.11
N VAL A 46 5.56 3.91 6.51
CA VAL A 46 5.93 5.30 6.15
C VAL A 46 7.08 5.86 7.01
N ILE A 47 7.56 5.09 8.00
CA ILE A 47 8.66 5.49 8.90
C ILE A 47 9.98 5.67 8.14
#